data_AF-A0A357VMK5-F1
#
_entry.id   AF-A0A357VMK5-F1
#
_cell.length_a   1.000
_cell.length_b   1.000
_cell.length_c   1.000
_cell.angle_alpha   90.00
_cell.angle_beta   90.00
_cell.angle_gamma   90.00
#
_symmetry.space_group_name_H-M   'P 1'
#
loop_
_entity.id
_entity.type
_entity.pdbx_description
1 polymer ?
#
loop_
_entity_poly.entity_id
_entity_poly.type
_entity_poly.pdbx_seq_one_letter_code
_entity_poly.pdbx_strand_id
1 'polypeptide(L)'
;SPKGVIEKFYEGAMYLAYKSGKPLVPVVVQGTKEVLPLGKYVPKLRGKIKVKVGEPIFPDLNKDIKVEIAELKERIKERMKEMLGT
;
A
#
# COMPACT_ATOMS: atom_id res chain seq x y z
N SER A 1 -8.48 -4.70 -3.49
CA SER A 1 -9.00 -4.79 -4.87
C SER A 1 -9.53 -6.18 -5.18
N PRO A 2 -10.82 -6.30 -5.57
CA PRO A 2 -11.38 -7.53 -6.15
C PRO A 2 -10.67 -7.96 -7.45
N LYS A 3 -10.11 -7.00 -8.20
CA LYS A 3 -9.43 -7.25 -9.48
C LYS A 3 -7.98 -7.74 -9.29
N GLY A 4 -7.36 -7.47 -8.15
CA GLY A 4 -5.96 -7.83 -7.87
C GLY A 4 -4.95 -6.80 -8.41
N VAL A 5 -5.42 -5.57 -8.67
CA VAL A 5 -4.58 -4.45 -9.10
C VAL A 5 -4.50 -3.39 -8.00
N ILE A 6 -3.50 -2.52 -8.06
CA ILE A 6 -3.47 -1.32 -7.20
C ILE A 6 -4.65 -0.44 -7.59
N GLU A 7 -5.51 -0.15 -6.61
CA GLU A 7 -6.65 0.75 -6.75
C GLU A 7 -6.29 2.14 -6.21
N LYS A 8 -7.23 3.08 -6.29
CA LYS A 8 -7.06 4.43 -5.76
C LYS A 8 -6.65 4.38 -4.28
N PHE A 9 -5.54 5.03 -3.96
CA PHE A 9 -5.13 5.26 -2.57
C PHE A 9 -6.05 6.28 -1.91
N TYR A 10 -6.57 5.90 -0.74
CA TYR A 10 -7.28 6.81 0.15
C TYR A 10 -6.28 7.60 1.00
N GLU A 11 -6.61 8.85 1.29
CA GLU A 11 -5.73 9.80 2.00
C GLU A 11 -5.67 9.58 3.51
N GLY A 12 -6.57 8.76 4.07
CA GLY A 12 -6.66 8.52 5.51
C GLY A 12 -5.35 8.00 6.13
N ALA A 13 -4.63 7.11 5.42
CA ALA A 13 -3.35 6.60 5.92
C ALA A 13 -2.27 7.69 5.99
N MET A 14 -2.21 8.57 4.97
CA MET A 14 -1.29 9.72 4.94
C MET A 14 -1.65 10.74 6.02
N TYR A 15 -2.95 10.99 6.24
CA TYR A 15 -3.42 11.85 7.31
C TYR A 15 -2.99 11.34 8.69
N LEU A 16 -3.15 10.03 8.95
CA LEU A 16 -2.70 9.42 10.20
C LEU A 16 -1.19 9.49 10.37
N ALA A 17 -0.42 9.24 9.32
CA ALA A 17 1.04 9.37 9.34
C ALA A 17 1.45 10.80 9.71
N TYR A 18 0.90 11.82 9.03
CA TYR A 18 1.17 13.23 9.31
C TYR A 18 0.81 13.61 10.75
N LYS A 19 -0.40 13.27 11.22
CA LYS A 19 -0.86 13.63 12.57
C LYS A 19 -0.08 12.93 13.68
N SER A 20 0.42 11.72 13.43
CA SER A 20 1.19 10.95 14.41
C SER A 20 2.70 11.19 14.33
N GLY A 21 3.19 11.82 13.25
CA GLY A 21 4.63 11.93 12.97
C GLY A 21 5.32 10.59 12.73
N LYS A 22 4.56 9.53 12.43
CA LYS A 22 5.10 8.17 12.22
C LYS A 22 5.23 7.87 10.73
N PRO A 23 6.19 7.03 10.33
CA PRO A 23 6.40 6.70 8.93
C PRO A 23 5.29 5.80 8.40
N LEU A 24 5.06 5.90 7.10
CA LEU A 24 4.20 5.00 6.34
C LEU A 24 5.06 3.93 5.68
N VAL A 25 4.74 2.64 5.90
CA VAL A 25 5.49 1.52 5.34
C VAL A 25 4.70 0.90 4.17
N PRO A 26 5.21 0.96 2.93
CA PRO A 26 4.54 0.35 1.78
C PRO A 26 4.65 -1.18 1.85
N VAL A 27 3.52 -1.86 1.68
CA VAL A 27 3.45 -3.33 1.67
C VAL A 27 2.72 -3.80 0.43
N VAL A 28 3.36 -4.72 -0.31
CA VAL A 28 2.81 -5.33 -1.51
C VAL A 28 2.58 -6.81 -1.24
N VAL A 29 1.36 -7.28 -1.52
CA VAL A 29 0.96 -8.67 -1.36
C VAL A 29 0.46 -9.19 -2.71
N GLN A 30 1.07 -10.28 -3.19
CA GLN A 30 0.75 -10.92 -4.47
C GLN A 30 0.41 -12.39 -4.25
N GLY A 31 -0.47 -12.98 -5.08
CA GLY A 31 -0.82 -14.40 -5.01
C GLY A 31 -2.07 -14.72 -4.17
N THR A 32 -2.64 -13.73 -3.47
CA THR A 32 -3.77 -13.95 -2.56
C THR A 32 -5.07 -14.26 -3.30
N LYS A 33 -5.29 -13.64 -4.46
CA LYS A 33 -6.47 -13.88 -5.31
C LYS A 33 -6.49 -15.31 -5.84
N GLU A 34 -5.33 -15.88 -6.14
CA GLU A 34 -5.16 -17.24 -6.65
C GLU A 34 -5.44 -18.27 -5.55
N VAL A 35 -4.94 -18.00 -4.34
CA VAL A 35 -5.08 -18.83 -3.13
C VAL A 35 -6.51 -18.81 -2.59
N LEU A 36 -7.09 -17.62 -2.37
CA LEU A 36 -8.45 -17.45 -1.86
C LEU A 36 -9.17 -16.34 -2.64
N PRO A 37 -9.81 -16.68 -3.78
CA PRO A 37 -10.61 -15.72 -4.52
C PRO A 37 -11.77 -15.17 -3.70
N LEU A 38 -12.16 -13.92 -3.96
CA LEU A 38 -13.32 -13.29 -3.34
C LEU A 38 -14.57 -14.16 -3.50
N GLY A 39 -15.34 -14.34 -2.42
CA GLY A 39 -16.56 -15.17 -2.41
C GLY A 39 -16.32 -16.66 -2.16
N LYS A 40 -15.06 -17.10 -1.98
CA LYS A 40 -14.75 -18.46 -1.52
C LYS A 40 -14.40 -18.48 -0.03
N TYR A 41 -14.80 -19.54 0.64
CA TYR A 41 -14.53 -19.75 2.07
C TYR A 41 -13.30 -20.64 2.31
N VAL A 42 -12.93 -21.49 1.34
CA VAL A 42 -11.84 -22.46 1.48
C VAL A 42 -10.66 -22.07 0.57
N PRO A 43 -9.44 -21.90 1.12
CA PRO A 43 -8.24 -21.64 0.33
C PRO A 43 -7.84 -22.84 -0.52
N LYS A 44 -7.27 -22.58 -1.70
CA LYS A 44 -6.62 -23.64 -2.48
C LYS A 44 -5.32 -24.04 -1.78
N LEU A 45 -5.09 -25.35 -1.64
CA LEU A 45 -3.87 -25.93 -1.07
C LEU A 45 -2.62 -25.64 -1.92
N ARG A 46 -2.79 -25.27 -3.19
CA ARG A 46 -1.71 -24.93 -4.12
C ARG A 46 -1.78 -23.44 -4.43
N GLY A 47 -0.73 -22.71 -4.05
CA GLY A 47 -0.53 -21.30 -4.37
C GLY A 47 0.64 -20.74 -3.57
N LYS A 48 1.31 -19.69 -4.10
CA LYS A 48 2.39 -18.99 -3.41
C LYS A 48 1.94 -17.56 -3.15
N ILE A 49 2.01 -17.12 -1.90
CA ILE A 49 1.82 -15.72 -1.52
C ILE A 49 3.21 -15.10 -1.42
N LYS A 50 3.42 -13.98 -2.11
CA LYS A 50 4.64 -13.18 -1.99
C LYS A 50 4.30 -11.88 -1.30
N VAL A 51 5.03 -11.56 -0.24
CA VAL A 51 4.93 -10.30 0.49
C VAL A 51 6.24 -9.55 0.30
N LYS A 52 6.16 -8.29 -0.10
CA LYS A 52 7.28 -7.36 -0.15
C LYS A 52 6.98 -6.21 0.80
N VAL A 53 7.89 -5.94 1.71
CA VAL A 53 7.84 -4.79 2.62
C VAL A 53 8.90 -3.81 2.13
N GLY A 54 8.50 -2.57 1.86
CA GLY A 54 9.40 -1.52 1.40
C GLY A 54 9.93 -0.68 2.56
N GLU A 55 10.79 0.27 2.22
CA GLU A 55 11.38 1.20 3.18
C GLU A 55 10.33 2.17 3.77
N PRO A 56 10.45 2.55 5.05
CA PRO A 56 9.57 3.55 5.66
C PRO A 56 9.65 4.92 4.98
N ILE A 57 8.51 5.59 4.78
CA ILE A 57 8.41 6.95 4.24
C ILE A 57 7.89 7.89 5.34
N PHE A 58 8.70 8.85 5.73
CA PHE A 58 8.34 9.80 6.78
C PHE A 58 7.54 10.99 6.24
N PRO A 59 6.53 11.47 6.98
CA PRO A 59 5.87 12.73 6.68
C PRO A 59 6.79 13.91 7.01
N ASP A 60 6.79 14.94 6.16
CA ASP A 60 7.39 16.23 6.47
C ASP A 60 6.39 17.11 7.25
N LEU A 61 6.61 17.24 8.55
CA LEU A 61 5.72 17.97 9.45
C LEU A 61 5.84 19.50 9.34
N ASN A 62 6.77 20.01 8.51
CA ASN A 62 6.95 21.44 8.29
C ASN A 62 6.08 21.97 7.14
N LYS A 63 5.48 21.09 6.34
CA LYS A 63 4.64 21.44 5.19
C LYS A 63 3.18 21.61 5.60
N ASP A 64 2.40 22.32 4.78
CA ASP A 64 0.95 22.30 4.93
C ASP A 64 0.43 20.86 4.79
N ILE A 65 -0.51 20.47 5.67
CA ILE A 65 -1.03 19.10 5.75
C ILE A 65 -1.63 18.61 4.43
N LYS A 66 -2.31 19.48 3.66
CA LYS A 66 -2.93 19.07 2.39
C LYS A 66 -1.86 18.82 1.34
N VAL A 67 -0.82 19.66 1.31
CA VAL A 67 0.33 19.51 0.41
C VAL A 67 1.06 18.20 0.71
N GLU A 68 1.39 17.98 1.99
CA GLU A 68 2.14 16.78 2.39
C GLU A 68 1.37 15.48 2.15
N ILE A 69 0.04 15.47 2.39
CA ILE A 69 -0.80 14.31 2.08
C ILE A 69 -0.77 13.98 0.59
N ALA A 70 -0.86 14.99 -0.29
CA ALA A 70 -0.81 14.79 -1.73
C ALA A 70 0.56 14.24 -2.18
N GLU A 71 1.65 14.77 -1.63
CA GLU A 71 3.00 14.31 -1.94
C GLU A 71 3.29 12.89 -1.38
N LEU A 72 2.86 12.58 -0.16
CA LEU A 72 3.01 11.23 0.42
C LEU A 72 2.27 10.18 -0.41
N LYS A 73 1.10 10.55 -0.93
CA LYS A 73 0.29 9.68 -1.77
C LYS A 73 1.00 9.33 -3.07
N GLU A 74 1.63 10.29 -3.74
CA GLU A 74 2.41 10.01 -4.94
C GLU A 74 3.69 9.21 -4.61
N ARG A 75 4.45 9.59 -3.57
CA ARG A 75 5.64 8.83 -3.13
C ARG A 75 5.35 7.36 -2.83
N ILE A 76 4.24 7.08 -2.14
CA ILE A 76 3.83 5.70 -1.82
C ILE A 76 3.43 4.93 -3.07
N LYS A 77 2.69 5.58 -3.98
CA LYS A 77 2.25 4.99 -5.23
C LYS A 77 3.43 4.65 -6.13
N GLU A 78 4.43 5.52 -6.24
CA GLU A 78 5.68 5.28 -6.97
C GLU A 78 6.47 4.13 -6.34
N ARG A 79 6.68 4.16 -5.02
CA ARG A 79 7.41 3.10 -4.32
C ARG A 79 6.74 1.73 -4.48
N MET A 80 5.41 1.66 -4.40
CA MET A 80 4.69 0.40 -4.58
C MET A 80 4.73 -0.13 -6.02
N LYS A 81 4.78 0.77 -7.01
CA LYS A 81 4.99 0.41 -8.43
C LYS A 81 6.38 -0.19 -8.65
N GLU A 82 7.42 0.45 -8.13
CA GLU A 82 8.78 -0.09 -8.15
C GLU A 82 8.86 -1.48 -7.49
N MET A 83 8.19 -1.66 -6.35
CA MET A 83 8.13 -2.95 -5.66
C MET A 83 7.40 -4.03 -6.48
N LEU A 84 6.45 -3.66 -7.34
CA LEU A 84 5.79 -4.56 -8.27
C LEU A 84 6.62 -4.84 -9.54
N GLY A 85 7.63 -4.01 -9.82
CA GLY A 85 8.42 -4.09 -11.04
C GLY A 85 7.67 -3.59 -12.28
N THR A 86 6.73 -2.65 -12.09
CA THR A 86 5.82 -2.10 -13.11
C THR A 86 5.70 -0.60 -13.02
#